data_AF-A0A1M6MLV1-F1
#
_entry.id   AF-A0A1M6MLV1-F1
#
_cell.length_a   1.000
_cell.length_b   1.000
_cell.length_c   1.000
_cell.angle_alpha   90.00
_cell.angle_beta   90.00
_cell.angle_gamma   90.00
#
_symmetry.space_group_name_H-M   'P 1'
#
loop_
_entity.id
_entity.type
_entity.pdbx_description
1 polymer ?
#
loop_
_entity_poly.entity_id
_entity_poly.type
_entity_poly.pdbx_seq_one_letter_code
_entity_poly.pdbx_strand_id
1 'polypeptide(L)'
;MKYTDKPLRPILLFLLLFYLCLSCSEDAPSAEATPETEAQQEEAVPGETDDTEGDEGENEGGEQNDDAGEDDANGEDGEDEGDNGDDTDEDDESTDDDDGANDHYGTIELSGDETSEIGESLTVGHIGIGLSQLTGNERTIVLTDSNTPISEEEGPQPNDLENNFVIVALDLGDQATEVADRALSINISVDGTDYKYACASPVVGTFIACGDGFYIDFDKKQMVFDDAQIANTTTKKVLTLKGTITWE
;
A
#
# COMPACT_ATOMS: atom_id res chain seq x y z
N MET A 1 39.06 21.00 10.15
CA MET A 1 38.24 20.44 9.07
C MET A 1 38.41 18.94 9.09
N LYS A 2 37.47 18.22 9.70
CA LYS A 2 37.40 16.75 9.65
C LYS A 2 36.22 16.41 8.74
N TYR A 3 36.51 15.91 7.55
CA TYR A 3 35.52 15.23 6.72
C TYR A 3 35.25 13.89 7.40
N THR A 4 34.12 13.76 8.07
CA THR A 4 33.57 12.45 8.44
C THR A 4 32.86 11.90 7.22
N ASP A 5 33.53 10.96 6.56
CA ASP A 5 32.95 9.98 5.66
C ASP A 5 31.78 9.30 6.38
N LYS A 6 30.54 9.71 6.05
CA LYS A 6 29.35 8.92 6.39
C LYS A 6 29.12 7.97 5.21
N PRO A 7 28.99 6.65 5.43
CA PRO A 7 28.66 5.74 4.35
C PRO A 7 27.31 6.12 3.75
N LEU A 8 27.34 6.54 2.50
CA LEU A 8 26.20 6.94 1.68
C LEU A 8 25.50 5.67 1.16
N ARG A 9 24.89 4.85 2.03
CA ARG A 9 24.02 3.70 1.68
C ARG A 9 23.07 3.43 2.87
N PRO A 10 21.76 3.72 2.74
CA PRO A 10 20.81 2.78 2.11
C PRO A 10 19.73 3.42 1.20
N ILE A 11 19.87 4.70 0.81
CA ILE A 11 18.96 5.35 -0.18
C ILE A 11 18.94 4.58 -1.52
N LEU A 12 20.01 3.84 -1.80
CA LEU A 12 20.12 3.02 -3.00
C LEU A 12 19.21 1.78 -2.97
N LEU A 13 18.76 1.26 -1.81
CA LEU A 13 17.99 0.01 -1.76
C LEU A 13 16.53 0.21 -2.19
N PHE A 14 15.91 1.32 -1.78
CA PHE A 14 14.56 1.69 -2.22
C PHE A 14 14.55 2.10 -3.70
N LEU A 15 15.60 2.80 -4.16
CA LEU A 15 15.82 3.04 -5.59
C LEU A 15 16.17 1.76 -6.36
N LEU A 16 16.84 0.75 -5.77
CA LEU A 16 17.15 -0.52 -6.43
C LEU A 16 15.90 -1.40 -6.60
N LEU A 17 14.97 -1.44 -5.64
CA LEU A 17 13.70 -2.13 -5.81
C LEU A 17 12.82 -1.44 -6.88
N PHE A 18 12.87 -0.11 -6.98
CA PHE A 18 12.23 0.64 -8.06
C PHE A 18 12.95 0.50 -9.42
N TYR A 19 14.30 0.38 -9.45
CA TYR A 19 15.10 0.25 -10.68
C TYR A 19 15.20 -1.18 -11.23
N LEU A 20 15.12 -2.21 -10.39
CA LEU A 20 15.21 -3.61 -10.84
C LEU A 20 14.03 -4.03 -11.73
N CYS A 21 12.92 -3.30 -11.73
CA CYS A 21 11.85 -3.49 -12.70
C CYS A 21 12.11 -2.84 -14.07
N LEU A 22 13.03 -1.87 -14.20
CA LEU A 22 13.26 -1.16 -15.48
C LEU A 22 14.40 -1.72 -16.34
N SER A 23 15.23 -2.65 -15.87
CA SER A 23 16.46 -3.04 -16.59
C SER A 23 16.50 -4.48 -17.15
N CYS A 24 15.37 -5.19 -17.25
CA CYS A 24 15.32 -6.53 -17.87
C CYS A 24 14.59 -6.56 -19.21
N SER A 25 14.82 -5.60 -20.10
CA SER A 25 14.38 -5.69 -21.50
C SER A 25 15.40 -5.09 -22.46
N GLU A 26 16.60 -5.66 -22.49
CA GLU A 26 17.54 -5.46 -23.60
C GLU A 26 18.35 -6.74 -23.81
N ASP A 27 17.66 -7.80 -24.23
CA ASP A 27 18.29 -8.92 -24.95
C ASP A 27 17.63 -8.98 -26.33
N ALA A 28 18.13 -8.12 -27.22
CA ALA A 28 17.80 -8.18 -28.64
C ALA A 28 18.67 -9.27 -29.29
N PRO A 29 18.10 -10.35 -29.84
CA PRO A 29 18.90 -11.29 -30.61
C PRO A 29 19.40 -10.60 -31.88
N SER A 30 20.73 -10.55 -31.98
CA SER A 30 21.49 -10.14 -33.16
C SER A 30 20.99 -10.84 -34.42
N ALA A 31 20.55 -10.04 -35.38
CA ALA A 31 20.16 -10.48 -36.71
C ALA A 31 21.32 -11.17 -37.44
N GLU A 32 21.10 -12.40 -37.89
CA GLU A 32 21.86 -13.03 -38.97
C GLU A 32 21.05 -13.03 -40.27
N ALA A 33 21.81 -13.04 -41.35
CA ALA A 33 21.48 -12.56 -42.68
C ALA A 33 20.38 -13.32 -43.45
N THR A 34 19.80 -12.56 -44.37
CA THR A 34 18.97 -12.91 -45.53
C THR A 34 19.45 -14.15 -46.30
N PRO A 35 18.55 -14.84 -47.03
CA PRO A 35 18.46 -14.51 -48.45
C PRO A 35 17.04 -14.47 -49.04
N GLU A 36 16.98 -13.76 -50.18
CA GLU A 36 15.86 -13.55 -51.10
C GLU A 36 15.08 -14.81 -51.48
N THR A 37 13.77 -14.68 -51.72
CA THR A 37 13.06 -15.43 -52.78
C THR A 37 11.77 -14.68 -53.17
N GLU A 38 11.45 -14.81 -54.46
CA GLU A 38 10.69 -13.95 -55.35
C GLU A 38 9.15 -13.93 -55.19
N ALA A 39 8.59 -12.97 -55.92
CA ALA A 39 7.20 -12.57 -56.09
C ALA A 39 6.21 -13.64 -56.60
N GLN A 40 4.93 -13.41 -56.26
CA GLN A 40 3.70 -13.62 -57.06
C GLN A 40 2.53 -12.97 -56.27
N GLN A 41 1.93 -11.85 -56.68
CA GLN A 41 0.93 -11.62 -57.74
C GLN A 41 -0.54 -11.83 -57.26
N GLU A 42 -1.32 -10.73 -57.33
CA GLU A 42 -2.80 -10.56 -57.52
C GLU A 42 -3.78 -11.35 -56.61
N GLU A 43 -4.96 -10.87 -56.19
CA GLU A 43 -5.94 -9.93 -56.75
C GLU A 43 -6.66 -9.10 -55.65
N ALA A 44 -7.23 -7.98 -56.08
CA ALA A 44 -8.19 -7.17 -55.34
C ALA A 44 -9.62 -7.75 -55.46
N VAL A 45 -10.39 -7.69 -54.37
CA VAL A 45 -11.87 -7.73 -54.42
C VAL A 45 -12.43 -6.74 -53.38
N PRO A 46 -13.32 -5.81 -53.77
CA PRO A 46 -13.98 -4.87 -52.87
C PRO A 46 -15.42 -5.31 -52.53
N GLY A 47 -15.93 -4.83 -51.41
CA GLY A 47 -17.34 -4.90 -51.01
C GLY A 47 -17.44 -5.17 -49.50
N GLU A 48 -18.35 -4.59 -48.73
CA GLU A 48 -19.42 -3.62 -48.96
C GLU A 48 -19.71 -3.01 -47.57
N THR A 49 -20.33 -1.84 -47.58
CA THR A 49 -20.86 -1.07 -46.45
C THR A 49 -21.86 -1.86 -45.61
N ASP A 50 -21.87 -1.66 -44.29
CA ASP A 50 -23.15 -1.59 -43.58
C ASP A 50 -23.08 -0.58 -42.44
N ASP A 51 -23.90 0.44 -42.60
CA ASP A 51 -24.19 1.49 -41.65
C ASP A 51 -25.09 0.91 -40.55
N THR A 52 -24.78 1.17 -39.29
CA THR A 52 -25.80 1.08 -38.24
C THR A 52 -25.68 2.31 -37.36
N GLU A 53 -26.47 3.31 -37.76
CA GLU A 53 -26.91 4.42 -36.92
C GLU A 53 -27.86 3.91 -35.82
N GLY A 54 -27.85 4.61 -34.69
CA GLY A 54 -28.94 4.61 -33.71
C GLY A 54 -28.60 3.93 -32.39
N ASP A 55 -28.43 4.71 -31.32
CA ASP A 55 -29.60 5.14 -30.55
C ASP A 55 -29.15 6.15 -29.47
N GLU A 56 -29.72 7.35 -29.54
CA GLU A 56 -29.56 8.41 -28.54
C GLU A 56 -30.57 8.14 -27.42
N GLY A 57 -30.08 7.75 -26.24
CA GLY A 57 -30.87 7.61 -25.04
C GLY A 57 -30.49 8.67 -24.01
N GLU A 58 -31.06 9.87 -24.16
CA GLU A 58 -31.10 10.89 -23.11
C GLU A 58 -31.92 10.34 -21.92
N ASN A 59 -31.36 10.38 -20.71
CA ASN A 59 -32.14 10.25 -19.49
C ASN A 59 -31.82 11.42 -18.56
N GLU A 60 -32.65 12.45 -18.67
CA GLU A 60 -32.79 13.52 -17.70
C GLU A 60 -33.75 13.10 -16.58
N GLY A 61 -33.47 13.54 -15.35
CA GLY A 61 -34.34 13.39 -14.17
C GLY A 61 -33.52 12.83 -13.00
N GLY A 62 -33.07 13.60 -12.02
CA GLY A 62 -33.74 14.72 -11.37
C GLY A 62 -34.47 14.16 -10.15
N GLU A 63 -33.98 14.45 -8.95
CA GLU A 63 -34.80 14.82 -7.79
C GLU A 63 -33.90 15.27 -6.63
N GLN A 64 -34.09 16.55 -6.31
CA GLN A 64 -33.64 17.21 -5.09
C GLN A 64 -34.34 16.58 -3.90
N ASN A 65 -33.62 16.38 -2.80
CA ASN A 65 -34.25 16.40 -1.48
C ASN A 65 -33.41 17.35 -0.61
N ASP A 66 -33.97 18.55 -0.44
CA ASP A 66 -33.76 19.40 0.71
C ASP A 66 -34.30 18.65 1.93
N ASP A 67 -33.51 18.48 2.99
CA ASP A 67 -34.09 18.44 4.33
C ASP A 67 -33.16 19.11 5.33
N ALA A 68 -33.76 20.05 6.03
CA ALA A 68 -33.16 20.97 6.97
C ALA A 68 -33.65 20.61 8.37
N GLY A 69 -32.75 20.68 9.34
CA GLY A 69 -33.00 20.65 10.77
C GLY A 69 -31.64 20.79 11.46
N GLU A 70 -31.19 21.94 11.96
CA GLU A 70 -31.83 22.87 12.91
C GLU A 70 -32.41 22.07 14.11
N ASP A 71 -31.62 21.89 15.18
CA ASP A 71 -31.66 22.78 16.35
C ASP A 71 -31.14 22.13 17.66
N ASP A 72 -30.63 23.03 18.51
CA ASP A 72 -30.55 22.99 19.98
C ASP A 72 -29.57 22.02 20.68
N ALA A 73 -28.46 22.48 21.25
CA ALA A 73 -28.28 23.36 22.40
C ALA A 73 -28.38 22.67 23.79
N ASN A 74 -27.31 22.91 24.56
CA ASN A 74 -27.29 23.19 26.00
C ASN A 74 -27.16 22.05 27.03
N GLY A 75 -26.25 22.29 28.00
CA GLY A 75 -26.04 21.53 29.24
C GLY A 75 -24.55 21.47 29.60
N GLU A 76 -23.91 22.57 29.99
CA GLU A 76 -23.81 23.11 31.38
C GLU A 76 -23.29 22.09 32.42
N ASP A 77 -22.02 22.28 32.75
CA ASP A 77 -21.42 22.44 34.09
C ASP A 77 -21.66 21.40 35.19
N GLY A 78 -20.55 20.80 35.60
CA GLY A 78 -20.40 20.08 36.86
C GLY A 78 -18.94 20.11 37.32
N GLU A 79 -18.56 21.21 37.96
CA GLU A 79 -17.35 21.30 38.78
C GLU A 79 -17.53 20.42 40.02
N ASP A 80 -16.57 19.52 40.29
CA ASP A 80 -16.40 18.90 41.61
C ASP A 80 -14.93 19.00 42.00
N GLU A 81 -14.65 19.93 42.92
CA GLU A 81 -13.37 20.05 43.62
C GLU A 81 -13.44 19.32 44.97
N GLY A 82 -12.51 18.41 45.18
CA GLY A 82 -12.16 17.87 46.49
C GLY A 82 -11.28 16.64 46.31
N ASP A 83 -10.27 16.37 47.12
CA ASP A 83 -9.72 17.02 48.29
C ASP A 83 -8.42 16.27 48.61
N ASN A 84 -7.43 17.00 49.14
CA ASN A 84 -6.29 16.61 49.97
C ASN A 84 -5.49 15.31 49.70
N GLY A 85 -4.17 15.52 49.59
CA GLY A 85 -3.16 14.49 49.38
C GLY A 85 -2.69 13.74 50.62
N ASP A 86 -1.70 12.89 50.41
CA ASP A 86 -0.68 12.51 51.38
C ASP A 86 0.51 11.90 50.64
N ASP A 87 1.69 12.44 50.88
CA ASP A 87 2.98 11.96 50.38
C ASP A 87 3.41 10.74 51.21
N THR A 88 3.81 9.64 50.58
CA THR A 88 4.81 8.73 51.15
C THR A 88 5.43 7.83 50.09
N ASP A 89 6.64 8.23 49.67
CA ASP A 89 7.86 7.47 49.47
C ASP A 89 7.79 5.99 49.03
N GLU A 90 8.19 5.80 47.77
CA GLU A 90 9.33 5.02 47.28
C GLU A 90 9.51 3.54 47.65
N ASP A 91 9.76 2.79 46.57
CA ASP A 91 10.40 1.47 46.46
C ASP A 91 9.52 0.24 46.69
N ASP A 92 8.73 -0.11 45.68
CA ASP A 92 8.50 -1.52 45.34
C ASP A 92 8.91 -1.77 43.89
N GLU A 93 9.88 -2.67 43.74
CA GLU A 93 10.43 -3.10 42.46
C GLU A 93 9.39 -3.95 41.73
N SER A 94 8.64 -3.36 40.80
CA SER A 94 7.99 -4.12 39.73
C SER A 94 8.83 -3.97 38.46
N THR A 95 9.69 -4.96 38.23
CA THR A 95 10.02 -5.38 36.88
C THR A 95 8.72 -5.74 36.18
N ASP A 96 8.17 -4.80 35.44
CA ASP A 96 7.13 -5.05 34.43
C ASP A 96 7.80 -5.75 33.23
N ASP A 97 8.18 -7.01 33.46
CA ASP A 97 8.22 -8.04 32.44
C ASP A 97 6.78 -8.58 32.33
N ASP A 98 5.90 -7.79 31.71
CA ASP A 98 4.52 -8.11 31.36
C ASP A 98 4.27 -7.38 30.02
N ASP A 99 3.75 -7.95 28.96
CA ASP A 99 3.12 -9.24 28.79
C ASP A 99 3.11 -9.53 27.29
N GLY A 100 2.95 -10.80 26.91
CA GLY A 100 2.75 -11.21 25.52
C GLY A 100 1.38 -10.75 25.00
N ALA A 101 1.18 -9.44 24.86
CA ALA A 101 0.05 -8.86 24.16
C ALA A 101 0.16 -9.31 22.70
N ASN A 102 -0.81 -10.12 22.28
CA ASN A 102 -1.01 -10.37 20.86
C ASN A 102 -1.50 -9.06 20.26
N ASP A 103 -0.58 -8.15 19.93
CA ASP A 103 -0.87 -6.84 19.38
C ASP A 103 -1.42 -7.00 17.97
N HIS A 104 -2.72 -7.27 17.91
CA HIS A 104 -3.48 -7.35 16.68
C HIS A 104 -3.92 -5.93 16.30
N TYR A 105 -3.18 -5.32 15.37
CA TYR A 105 -3.48 -3.95 14.90
C TYR A 105 -4.64 -3.89 13.91
N GLY A 106 -5.12 -5.05 13.44
CA GLY A 106 -6.28 -5.18 12.55
C GLY A 106 -6.10 -6.29 11.50
N THR A 107 -7.18 -6.56 10.78
CA THR A 107 -7.22 -7.55 9.69
C THR A 107 -7.55 -6.87 8.38
N ILE A 108 -6.86 -7.26 7.31
CA ILE A 108 -7.13 -6.85 5.93
C ILE A 108 -7.71 -8.05 5.21
N GLU A 109 -8.98 -7.96 4.82
CA GLU A 109 -9.64 -8.93 3.94
C GLU A 109 -9.13 -8.76 2.50
N LEU A 110 -8.92 -9.90 1.84
CA LEU A 110 -8.41 -9.99 0.48
C LEU A 110 -9.49 -10.61 -0.43
N SER A 111 -9.68 -10.05 -1.61
CA SER A 111 -10.47 -10.67 -2.67
C SER A 111 -9.83 -10.47 -4.04
N GLY A 112 -9.98 -11.45 -4.94
CA GLY A 112 -9.42 -11.41 -6.29
C GLY A 112 -8.88 -12.74 -6.77
N ASP A 113 -8.37 -12.74 -8.00
CA ASP A 113 -8.01 -13.94 -8.77
C ASP A 113 -6.84 -14.77 -8.20
N GLU A 114 -6.11 -14.27 -7.21
CA GLU A 114 -4.96 -14.94 -6.58
C GLU A 114 -5.20 -15.30 -5.11
N THR A 115 -6.40 -15.04 -4.58
CA THR A 115 -6.73 -15.33 -3.17
C THR A 115 -6.83 -16.82 -2.85
N SER A 116 -7.06 -17.67 -3.87
CA SER A 116 -6.96 -19.12 -3.70
C SER A 116 -5.54 -19.60 -3.39
N GLU A 117 -4.53 -18.80 -3.73
CA GLU A 117 -3.12 -19.10 -3.52
C GLU A 117 -2.56 -18.41 -2.27
N ILE A 118 -2.95 -17.16 -2.02
CA ILE A 118 -2.38 -16.34 -0.93
C ILE A 118 -3.26 -16.27 0.33
N GLY A 119 -4.48 -16.80 0.27
CA GLY A 119 -5.48 -16.67 1.32
C GLY A 119 -6.40 -15.46 1.15
N GLU A 120 -7.39 -15.37 2.04
CA GLU A 120 -8.48 -14.37 2.01
C GLU A 120 -8.30 -13.26 3.05
N SER A 121 -7.26 -13.30 3.89
CA SER A 121 -7.04 -12.28 4.92
C SER A 121 -5.58 -12.20 5.36
N LEU A 122 -5.15 -11.00 5.75
CA LEU A 122 -3.86 -10.72 6.39
C LEU A 122 -4.11 -10.15 7.79
N THR A 123 -3.62 -10.83 8.81
CA THR A 123 -3.69 -10.40 10.21
C THR A 123 -2.42 -9.62 10.54
N VAL A 124 -2.53 -8.32 10.84
CA VAL A 124 -1.38 -7.48 11.18
C VAL A 124 -0.98 -7.72 12.64
N GLY A 125 0.29 -8.05 12.84
CA GLY A 125 0.89 -8.32 14.14
C GLY A 125 1.94 -7.30 14.57
N HIS A 126 2.54 -6.54 13.64
CA HIS A 126 3.44 -5.43 13.97
C HIS A 126 3.20 -4.24 13.05
N ILE A 127 3.48 -3.03 13.59
CA ILE A 127 3.44 -1.77 12.84
C ILE A 127 4.73 -0.97 13.09
N GLY A 128 5.35 -0.52 12.01
CA GLY A 128 6.50 0.39 12.04
C GLY A 128 6.15 1.70 11.37
N ILE A 129 6.25 2.82 12.09
CA ILE A 129 5.86 4.14 11.60
C ILE A 129 7.10 5.01 11.46
N GLY A 130 7.20 5.74 10.37
CA GLY A 130 8.24 6.75 10.19
C GLY A 130 9.66 6.20 10.18
N LEU A 131 9.83 5.01 9.61
CA LEU A 131 11.11 4.32 9.44
C LEU A 131 11.98 4.98 8.35
N SER A 132 12.23 6.28 8.48
CA SER A 132 12.90 7.11 7.47
C SER A 132 14.32 6.64 7.14
N GLN A 133 15.00 5.97 8.08
CA GLN A 133 16.31 5.35 7.85
C GLN A 133 16.23 4.21 6.82
N LEU A 134 15.09 3.53 6.73
CA LEU A 134 14.86 2.39 5.84
C LEU A 134 14.15 2.81 4.56
N THR A 135 13.13 3.66 4.68
CA THR A 135 12.21 4.01 3.58
C THR A 135 12.57 5.33 2.91
N GLY A 136 13.46 6.11 3.53
CA GLY A 136 13.80 7.47 3.09
C GLY A 136 12.75 8.52 3.43
N ASN A 137 11.66 8.16 4.12
CA ASN A 137 10.57 9.09 4.42
C ASN A 137 9.87 8.79 5.76
N GLU A 138 9.60 9.83 6.56
CA GLU A 138 8.92 9.75 7.86
C GLU A 138 7.41 9.47 7.75
N ARG A 139 6.81 9.66 6.57
CA ARG A 139 5.40 9.36 6.29
C ARG A 139 5.23 7.98 5.66
N THR A 140 5.93 7.01 6.20
CA THR A 140 5.84 5.60 5.79
C THR A 140 5.30 4.76 6.93
N ILE A 141 4.45 3.79 6.59
CA ILE A 141 3.99 2.76 7.50
C ILE A 141 4.40 1.40 6.94
N VAL A 142 4.95 0.55 7.80
CA VAL A 142 5.29 -0.84 7.51
C VAL A 142 4.42 -1.73 8.38
N LEU A 143 3.68 -2.65 7.77
CA LEU A 143 2.84 -3.63 8.48
C LEU A 143 3.35 -5.03 8.18
N THR A 144 3.37 -5.89 9.18
CA THR A 144 3.83 -7.27 9.03
C THR A 144 2.97 -8.23 9.85
N ASP A 145 3.05 -9.53 9.53
CA ASP A 145 2.44 -10.59 10.32
C ASP A 145 3.14 -10.76 11.69
N SER A 146 2.52 -11.51 12.60
CA SER A 146 3.04 -11.72 13.97
C SER A 146 4.43 -12.38 14.02
N ASN A 147 4.83 -13.16 13.01
CA ASN A 147 6.12 -13.83 12.95
C ASN A 147 7.23 -12.97 12.34
N THR A 148 6.91 -11.74 11.94
CA THR A 148 7.83 -10.83 11.26
C THR A 148 7.97 -9.53 12.07
N PRO A 149 8.72 -9.56 13.20
CA PRO A 149 9.00 -8.35 13.96
C PRO A 149 9.69 -7.28 13.11
N ILE A 150 9.50 -6.02 13.47
CA ILE A 150 10.10 -4.87 12.78
C ILE A 150 11.14 -4.24 13.69
N SER A 151 12.39 -4.19 13.24
CA SER A 151 13.45 -3.42 13.90
C SER A 151 13.57 -2.03 13.29
N GLU A 152 13.90 -1.02 14.09
CA GLU A 152 14.07 0.35 13.59
C GLU A 152 15.26 0.49 12.63
N GLU A 153 16.33 -0.27 12.85
CA GLU A 153 17.57 -0.17 12.08
C GLU A 153 17.65 -1.12 10.89
N GLU A 154 17.05 -2.31 10.97
CA GLU A 154 17.15 -3.35 9.93
C GLU A 154 15.82 -3.62 9.20
N GLY A 155 14.70 -3.15 9.74
CA GLY A 155 13.37 -3.35 9.18
C GLY A 155 12.74 -4.68 9.56
N PRO A 156 11.78 -5.18 8.73
CA PRO A 156 11.13 -6.47 8.92
C PRO A 156 12.11 -7.65 8.98
N GLN A 157 11.98 -8.49 10.00
CA GLN A 157 12.81 -9.66 10.26
C GLN A 157 11.95 -10.93 10.38
N PRO A 158 11.52 -11.52 9.25
CA PRO A 158 10.66 -12.71 9.27
C PRO A 158 11.36 -13.91 9.92
N ASN A 159 10.70 -14.52 10.91
CA ASN A 159 11.14 -15.78 11.51
C ASN A 159 10.74 -17.00 10.65
N ASP A 160 9.71 -16.85 9.80
CA ASP A 160 9.31 -17.81 8.78
C ASP A 160 9.45 -17.16 7.39
N LEU A 161 10.45 -17.60 6.62
CA LEU A 161 10.71 -17.09 5.28
C LEU A 161 9.74 -17.66 4.23
N GLU A 162 9.03 -18.75 4.55
CA GLU A 162 8.11 -19.41 3.64
C GLU A 162 6.71 -18.81 3.74
N ASN A 163 6.29 -18.40 4.94
CA ASN A 163 4.95 -17.86 5.21
C ASN A 163 5.01 -16.56 6.03
N ASN A 164 5.02 -15.43 5.34
CA ASN A 164 5.03 -14.10 5.95
C ASN A 164 4.39 -13.07 5.00
N PHE A 165 4.11 -11.88 5.53
CA PHE A 165 3.85 -10.73 4.67
C PHE A 165 4.50 -9.45 5.18
N VAL A 166 4.80 -8.57 4.23
CA VAL A 166 5.27 -7.21 4.47
C VAL A 166 4.48 -6.25 3.59
N ILE A 167 3.83 -5.29 4.21
CA ILE A 167 3.13 -4.18 3.55
C ILE A 167 3.91 -2.91 3.83
N VAL A 168 4.21 -2.14 2.79
CA VAL A 168 4.82 -0.82 2.90
C VAL A 168 3.91 0.19 2.23
N ALA A 169 3.47 1.16 3.01
CA ALA A 169 2.52 2.19 2.63
C ALA A 169 3.17 3.56 2.80
N LEU A 170 3.10 4.39 1.76
CA LEU A 170 3.65 5.74 1.72
C LEU A 170 2.52 6.71 1.44
N ASP A 171 2.46 7.80 2.21
CA ASP A 171 1.59 8.94 1.92
C ASP A 171 2.35 10.24 2.18
N LEU A 172 2.85 10.85 1.12
CA LEU A 172 3.60 12.11 1.15
C LEU A 172 2.71 13.34 1.34
N GLY A 173 1.39 13.22 1.11
CA GLY A 173 0.48 14.35 1.06
C GLY A 173 1.03 15.54 0.24
N ASP A 174 0.93 16.75 0.79
CA ASP A 174 1.40 17.98 0.16
C ASP A 174 2.94 18.07 0.00
N GLN A 175 3.71 17.12 0.56
CA GLN A 175 5.16 17.05 0.38
C GLN A 175 5.56 16.37 -0.93
N ALA A 176 4.59 15.90 -1.73
CA ALA A 176 4.86 15.31 -3.03
C ALA A 176 5.36 16.37 -4.03
N THR A 177 6.60 16.23 -4.50
CA THR A 177 7.23 17.27 -5.34
C THR A 177 7.24 16.97 -6.85
N GLU A 178 6.75 15.80 -7.30
CA GLU A 178 6.56 15.36 -8.72
C GLU A 178 6.48 13.81 -8.87
N VAL A 179 6.66 13.06 -7.78
CA VAL A 179 6.52 11.59 -7.71
C VAL A 179 5.12 11.18 -7.24
N ALA A 180 4.84 9.87 -7.22
CA ALA A 180 3.65 9.33 -6.57
C ALA A 180 3.51 9.92 -5.15
N ASP A 181 2.39 10.59 -4.88
CA ASP A 181 2.06 11.15 -3.58
C ASP A 181 1.64 10.05 -2.60
N ARG A 182 1.05 8.97 -3.11
CA ARG A 182 0.67 7.78 -2.37
C ARG A 182 1.14 6.53 -3.08
N ALA A 183 1.65 5.57 -2.32
CA ALA A 183 2.04 4.27 -2.86
C ALA A 183 1.81 3.17 -1.84
N LEU A 184 1.48 1.99 -2.34
CA LEU A 184 1.31 0.80 -1.53
C LEU A 184 2.04 -0.35 -2.22
N SER A 185 2.86 -1.06 -1.47
CA SER A 185 3.57 -2.26 -1.90
C SER A 185 3.29 -3.37 -0.92
N ILE A 186 2.92 -4.55 -1.42
CA ILE A 186 2.67 -5.73 -0.60
C ILE A 186 3.50 -6.88 -1.14
N ASN A 187 4.21 -7.55 -0.25
CA ASN A 187 4.82 -8.84 -0.51
C ASN A 187 4.21 -9.88 0.44
N ILE A 188 3.64 -10.93 -0.12
CA ILE A 188 3.11 -12.08 0.62
C ILE A 188 3.90 -13.30 0.14
N SER A 189 4.52 -14.02 1.06
CA SER A 189 5.18 -15.29 0.79
C SER A 189 4.29 -16.41 1.32
N VAL A 190 3.98 -17.40 0.47
CA VAL A 190 3.26 -18.62 0.85
C VAL A 190 4.03 -19.81 0.32
N ASP A 191 4.37 -20.76 1.19
CA ASP A 191 5.21 -21.92 0.88
C ASP A 191 6.50 -21.53 0.11
N GLY A 192 7.09 -20.39 0.45
CA GLY A 192 8.31 -19.85 -0.18
C GLY A 192 8.11 -19.24 -1.56
N THR A 193 6.87 -19.10 -2.04
CA THR A 193 6.53 -18.40 -3.28
C THR A 193 6.11 -16.97 -2.97
N ASP A 194 6.81 -16.00 -3.58
CA ASP A 194 6.51 -14.58 -3.41
C ASP A 194 5.42 -14.08 -4.37
N TYR A 195 4.43 -13.40 -3.81
CA TYR A 195 3.44 -12.61 -4.52
C TYR A 195 3.69 -11.15 -4.21
N LYS A 196 3.90 -10.34 -5.26
CA LYS A 196 4.34 -8.94 -5.13
C LYS A 196 3.34 -8.04 -5.82
N TYR A 197 2.66 -7.21 -5.03
CA TYR A 197 1.64 -6.28 -5.49
C TYR A 197 2.07 -4.84 -5.25
N ALA A 198 1.64 -3.96 -6.13
CA ALA A 198 1.87 -2.53 -5.94
C ALA A 198 0.83 -1.67 -6.65
N CYS A 199 0.66 -0.46 -6.13
CA CYS A 199 -0.03 0.64 -6.78
C CYS A 199 0.67 1.96 -6.47
N ALA A 200 0.41 2.98 -7.28
CA ALA A 200 0.90 4.34 -7.05
C ALA A 200 -0.12 5.38 -7.55
N SER A 201 -0.31 6.44 -6.79
CA SER A 201 -1.09 7.62 -7.15
C SER A 201 -0.19 8.86 -7.04
N PRO A 202 -0.22 9.81 -8.00
CA PRO A 202 -0.57 9.55 -9.40
C PRO A 202 0.22 8.35 -9.96
N VAL A 203 -0.30 7.75 -11.04
CA VAL A 203 0.30 6.54 -11.63
C VAL A 203 1.73 6.82 -12.11
N VAL A 204 2.67 5.97 -11.69
CA VAL A 204 4.07 6.01 -12.12
C VAL A 204 4.46 4.66 -12.74
N GLY A 205 5.18 4.68 -13.86
CA GLY A 205 5.73 3.47 -14.47
C GLY A 205 4.66 2.48 -14.95
N THR A 206 4.71 1.25 -14.45
CA THR A 206 3.78 0.15 -14.82
C THR A 206 2.78 -0.22 -13.72
N PHE A 207 2.71 0.59 -12.66
CA PHE A 207 1.77 0.39 -11.56
C PHE A 207 0.37 0.81 -11.98
N ILE A 208 -0.64 0.26 -11.31
CA ILE A 208 -2.00 0.78 -11.37
C ILE A 208 -2.17 1.95 -10.40
N ALA A 209 -3.22 2.74 -10.58
CA ALA A 209 -3.61 3.72 -9.58
C ALA A 209 -4.04 3.00 -8.30
N CYS A 210 -3.71 3.54 -7.12
CA CYS A 210 -4.19 2.98 -5.84
C CYS A 210 -5.70 3.16 -5.64
N GLY A 211 -6.34 4.00 -6.47
CA GLY A 211 -7.72 4.42 -6.28
C GLY A 211 -7.88 5.35 -5.08
N ASP A 212 -9.12 5.70 -4.77
CA ASP A 212 -9.47 6.56 -3.64
C ASP A 212 -9.77 5.74 -2.36
N GLY A 213 -9.89 4.42 -2.47
CA GLY A 213 -10.14 3.50 -1.37
C GLY A 213 -8.97 3.28 -0.42
N PHE A 214 -7.81 3.90 -0.67
CA PHE A 214 -6.63 3.80 0.18
C PHE A 214 -6.20 5.18 0.68
N TYR A 215 -6.12 5.33 2.01
CA TYR A 215 -5.59 6.53 2.66
C TYR A 215 -4.99 6.23 4.03
N ILE A 216 -4.09 7.12 4.46
CA ILE A 216 -3.47 7.10 5.78
C ILE A 216 -3.85 8.39 6.50
N ASP A 217 -4.43 8.27 7.69
CA ASP A 217 -4.72 9.38 8.58
C ASP A 217 -3.77 9.30 9.79
N PHE A 218 -2.66 10.04 9.72
CA PHE A 218 -1.65 10.06 10.77
C PHE A 218 -2.14 10.74 12.07
N ASP A 219 -3.13 11.64 11.97
CA ASP A 219 -3.69 12.33 13.13
C ASP A 219 -4.64 11.41 13.90
N LYS A 220 -5.49 10.66 13.17
CA LYS A 220 -6.37 9.62 13.76
C LYS A 220 -5.67 8.29 13.99
N LYS A 221 -4.39 8.17 13.63
CA LYS A 221 -3.60 6.96 13.76
C LYS A 221 -4.25 5.72 13.13
N GLN A 222 -4.71 5.89 11.89
CA GLN A 222 -5.36 4.82 11.14
C GLN A 222 -4.92 4.76 9.67
N MET A 223 -4.95 3.55 9.13
CA MET A 223 -4.83 3.26 7.71
C MET A 223 -6.08 2.49 7.29
N VAL A 224 -6.70 2.94 6.20
CA VAL A 224 -7.96 2.37 5.73
C VAL A 224 -7.81 1.84 4.30
N PHE A 225 -8.35 0.64 4.10
CA PHE A 225 -8.59 0.02 2.82
C PHE A 225 -10.10 -0.13 2.66
N ASP A 226 -10.70 0.67 1.79
CA ASP A 226 -12.10 0.62 1.40
C ASP A 226 -12.17 0.17 -0.05
N ASP A 227 -12.13 -1.15 -0.25
CA ASP A 227 -12.03 -1.81 -1.56
C ASP A 227 -10.85 -1.26 -2.40
N ALA A 228 -9.71 -1.02 -1.74
CA ALA A 228 -8.49 -0.54 -2.38
C ALA A 228 -7.92 -1.59 -3.34
N GLN A 229 -7.47 -1.17 -4.53
CA GLN A 229 -6.99 -2.08 -5.56
C GLN A 229 -5.47 -1.99 -5.74
N ILE A 230 -4.83 -3.14 -5.78
CA ILE A 230 -3.40 -3.30 -6.10
C ILE A 230 -3.23 -4.36 -7.19
N ALA A 231 -2.17 -4.25 -7.99
CA ALA A 231 -1.90 -5.22 -9.04
C ALA A 231 -0.62 -6.00 -8.76
N ASN A 232 -0.66 -7.30 -9.03
CA ASN A 232 0.53 -8.14 -9.04
C ASN A 232 1.51 -7.60 -10.09
N THR A 233 2.73 -7.31 -9.66
CA THR A 233 3.78 -6.70 -10.48
C THR A 233 4.17 -7.57 -11.69
N THR A 234 3.98 -8.89 -11.58
CA THR A 234 4.31 -9.88 -12.61
C THR A 234 3.07 -10.30 -13.41
N THR A 235 2.02 -10.81 -12.75
CA THR A 235 0.85 -11.40 -13.42
C THR A 235 -0.18 -10.36 -13.86
N LYS A 236 -0.09 -9.13 -13.34
CA LYS A 236 -1.04 -8.02 -13.53
C LYS A 236 -2.47 -8.31 -13.04
N LYS A 237 -2.68 -9.43 -12.34
CA LYS A 237 -3.94 -9.71 -11.65
C LYS A 237 -4.15 -8.72 -10.51
N VAL A 238 -5.41 -8.34 -10.28
CA VAL A 238 -5.79 -7.35 -9.28
C VAL A 238 -6.21 -8.04 -7.98
N LEU A 239 -5.75 -7.50 -6.87
CA LEU A 239 -6.18 -7.83 -5.52
C LEU A 239 -6.92 -6.63 -4.94
N THR A 240 -8.07 -6.88 -4.33
CA THR A 240 -8.87 -5.89 -3.62
C THR A 240 -8.69 -6.09 -2.12
N LEU A 241 -8.37 -5.01 -1.42
CA LEU A 241 -8.11 -4.95 0.01
C LEU A 241 -9.24 -4.25 0.73
N LYS A 242 -9.68 -4.81 1.85
CA LYS A 242 -10.66 -4.18 2.74
C LYS A 242 -10.28 -4.34 4.19
N GLY A 243 -10.31 -3.25 4.96
CA GLY A 243 -10.01 -3.30 6.38
C GLY A 243 -9.49 -1.98 6.91
N THR A 244 -9.34 -1.93 8.23
CA THR A 244 -8.81 -0.76 8.93
C THR A 244 -7.74 -1.24 9.91
N ILE A 245 -6.59 -0.57 9.87
CA ILE A 245 -5.49 -0.77 10.80
C ILE A 245 -5.38 0.48 11.67
N THR A 246 -5.33 0.30 12.98
CA THR A 246 -5.23 1.40 13.96
C THR A 246 -4.03 1.21 14.87
N TRP A 247 -3.42 2.31 15.33
CA TRP A 247 -2.31 2.29 16.27
C TRP A 247 -2.41 3.39 17.33
N GLU A 248 -1.60 3.27 18.39
CA GLU A 248 -1.63 4.17 19.55
C GLU A 248 -0.56 5.25 19.58
#